data_AF-C6LL84-F1
#
_entry.id   AF-C6LL84-F1
#
_cell.length_a   1.000
_cell.length_b   1.000
_cell.length_c   1.000
_cell.angle_alpha   90.00
_cell.angle_beta   90.00
_cell.angle_gamma   90.00
#
_symmetry.space_group_name_H-M   'P 1'
#
loop_
_entity.id
_entity.type
_entity.pdbx_description
1 polymer ?
#
loop_
_entity_poly.entity_id
_entity_poly.type
_entity_poly.pdbx_seq_one_letter_code
_entity_poly.pdbx_strand_id
1 'polypeptide(L)'
;MGNMKNKNLIEYLQDVFELEKQKTIAEKTIEYIERKYQIAQNNFEGGKSVYKRKMSGGQFACLGICMYSLLVAGGGIWALSNPNITADKTDVYIMLFLAVIFGGVFVNSYKKMKNDETVVNTLNKTIGEKGENDMHILEANYQIIKEAYDINKKTLEKLYSLNIIYHKYHYLEACGMFLEYLISGRTHSLEAQGSDPGAYNIYEDELYRGIIVDKLDNILSNQCILIDGQRQISKQLDFLTKGIDEVQKEMKGVKKAAQLNTFYNSVTAYNTSVLRKISEQRYYSKQRNNDLK
;
A
#
# COMPACT_ATOMS: atom_id res chain seq x y z
N MET A 1 -18.38 45.01 39.83
CA MET A 1 -17.65 43.83 40.37
C MET A 1 -17.64 42.63 39.42
N GLY A 2 -18.68 42.38 38.61
CA GLY A 2 -18.70 41.25 37.65
C GLY A 2 -17.70 41.36 36.48
N ASN A 3 -17.47 42.58 35.96
CA ASN A 3 -16.60 42.79 34.79
C ASN A 3 -15.10 42.48 35.06
N MET A 4 -14.65 42.70 36.31
CA MET A 4 -13.26 42.43 36.72
C MET A 4 -12.99 40.94 36.92
N LYS A 5 -13.99 40.15 37.35
CA LYS A 5 -13.88 38.69 37.45
C LYS A 5 -13.84 38.02 36.08
N ASN A 6 -14.66 38.48 35.14
CA ASN A 6 -14.67 37.95 33.77
C ASN A 6 -13.34 38.26 33.06
N LYS A 7 -12.81 39.48 33.20
CA LYS A 7 -11.49 39.83 32.64
C LYS A 7 -10.37 38.91 33.14
N ASN A 8 -10.30 38.66 34.45
CA ASN A 8 -9.29 37.76 35.03
C ASN A 8 -9.44 36.30 34.53
N LEU A 9 -10.68 35.85 34.31
CA LEU A 9 -10.96 34.53 33.75
C LEU A 9 -10.49 34.41 32.28
N ILE A 10 -10.74 35.44 31.48
CA ILE A 10 -10.28 35.51 30.09
C ILE A 10 -8.75 35.51 30.04
N GLU A 11 -8.08 36.33 30.85
CA GLU A 11 -6.61 36.36 30.92
C GLU A 11 -6.04 34.99 31.31
N TYR A 12 -6.62 34.34 32.33
CA TYR A 12 -6.24 32.97 32.71
C TYR A 12 -6.42 31.96 31.56
N LEU A 13 -7.56 32.00 30.87
CA LEU A 13 -7.83 31.10 29.74
C LEU A 13 -6.92 31.37 28.54
N GLN A 14 -6.52 32.62 28.30
CA GLN A 14 -5.54 32.98 27.28
C GLN A 14 -4.19 32.34 27.58
N ASP A 15 -3.71 32.46 28.83
CA ASP A 15 -2.45 31.86 29.26
C ASP A 15 -2.50 30.32 29.16
N VAL A 16 -3.58 29.70 29.64
CA VAL A 16 -3.79 28.25 29.53
C VAL A 16 -3.82 27.81 28.06
N PHE A 17 -4.57 28.51 27.21
CA PHE A 17 -4.69 28.19 25.80
C PHE A 17 -3.36 28.30 25.06
N GLU A 18 -2.59 29.37 25.29
CA GLU A 18 -1.28 29.54 24.67
C GLU A 18 -0.28 28.47 25.14
N LEU A 19 -0.28 28.12 26.43
CA LEU A 19 0.57 27.04 26.95
C LEU A 19 0.17 25.67 26.40
N GLU A 20 -1.13 25.37 26.32
CA GLU A 20 -1.64 24.14 25.69
C GLU A 20 -1.25 24.04 24.21
N LYS A 21 -1.35 25.16 23.49
CA LYS A 21 -0.95 25.26 22.08
C LYS A 21 0.54 25.00 21.92
N GLN A 22 1.37 25.66 22.72
CA GLN A 22 2.82 25.47 22.68
C GLN A 22 3.22 24.03 23.07
N LYS A 23 2.59 23.45 24.10
CA LYS A 23 2.76 22.06 24.50
C LYS A 23 2.47 21.11 23.33
N THR A 24 1.30 21.27 22.70
CA THR A 24 0.86 20.45 21.57
C THR A 24 1.80 20.58 20.36
N ILE A 25 2.30 21.79 20.07
CA ILE A 25 3.27 22.02 19.00
C ILE A 25 4.59 21.32 19.32
N ALA A 26 5.08 21.43 20.56
CA ALA A 26 6.31 20.79 20.99
C ALA A 26 6.20 19.26 20.91
N GLU A 27 5.10 18.65 21.38
CA GLU A 27 4.84 17.20 21.29
C GLU A 27 4.88 16.71 19.83
N LYS A 28 4.16 17.38 18.92
CA LYS A 28 4.15 17.02 17.49
C LYS A 28 5.53 17.18 16.85
N THR A 29 6.30 18.18 17.28
CA THR A 29 7.65 18.43 16.75
C THR A 29 8.63 17.36 17.24
N ILE A 30 8.53 16.94 18.50
CA ILE A 30 9.31 15.83 19.07
C ILE A 30 9.03 14.55 18.27
N GLU A 31 7.77 14.19 18.05
CA GLU A 31 7.38 13.01 17.26
C GLU A 31 7.92 13.07 15.82
N TYR A 32 7.90 14.26 15.22
CA TYR A 32 8.46 14.47 13.88
C TYR A 32 9.98 14.28 13.84
N ILE A 33 10.70 14.83 14.82
CA ILE A 33 12.15 14.70 14.95
C ILE A 33 12.54 13.24 15.19
N GLU A 34 11.85 12.54 16.08
CA GLU A 34 12.10 11.13 16.36
C GLU A 34 11.90 10.27 15.11
N ARG A 35 10.84 10.50 14.32
CA ARG A 35 10.67 9.82 13.03
C ARG A 35 11.79 10.12 12.05
N LYS A 36 12.21 11.38 11.94
CA LYS A 36 13.33 11.76 11.06
C LYS A 36 14.64 11.11 11.48
N TYR A 37 14.89 11.01 12.78
CA TYR A 37 16.06 10.34 13.34
C TYR A 37 16.09 8.87 12.93
N GLN A 38 14.98 8.14 13.10
CA GLN A 38 14.86 6.73 12.71
C GLN A 38 15.10 6.52 11.20
N ILE A 39 14.55 7.40 10.35
CA ILE A 39 14.77 7.33 8.90
C ILE A 39 16.23 7.60 8.55
N ALA A 40 16.86 8.61 9.17
CA ALA A 40 18.25 8.95 8.92
C ALA A 40 19.19 7.81 9.35
N GLN A 41 18.93 7.18 10.49
CA GLN A 41 19.67 6.01 10.97
C GLN A 41 19.56 4.83 9.99
N ASN A 42 18.34 4.48 9.57
CA ASN A 42 18.12 3.40 8.61
C ASN A 42 18.79 3.66 7.26
N ASN A 43 18.74 4.90 6.77
CA ASN A 43 19.41 5.29 5.52
C ASN A 43 20.93 5.27 5.64
N PHE A 44 21.48 5.64 6.79
CA PHE A 44 22.92 5.57 7.05
C PHE A 44 23.42 4.12 7.10
N GLU A 45 22.66 3.21 7.72
CA GLU A 45 22.97 1.78 7.76
C GLU A 45 22.83 1.12 6.38
N GLY A 46 21.77 1.45 5.63
CA GLY A 46 21.55 0.95 4.27
C GLY A 46 22.56 1.50 3.25
N GLY A 47 22.94 2.78 3.35
CA GLY A 47 23.92 3.42 2.47
C GLY A 47 25.31 2.76 2.52
N LYS A 48 25.72 2.24 3.69
CA LYS A 48 26.97 1.47 3.84
C LYS A 48 27.00 0.17 3.01
N SER A 49 25.84 -0.38 2.62
CA SER A 49 25.75 -1.64 1.87
C SER A 49 25.80 -1.48 0.35
N VAL A 50 25.40 -0.32 -0.21
CA VAL A 50 25.19 -0.15 -1.66
C VAL A 50 26.50 0.01 -2.44
N TYR A 51 27.57 0.53 -1.82
CA TYR A 51 28.83 0.85 -2.52
C TYR A 51 29.94 -0.20 -2.41
N LYS A 52 29.64 -1.43 -1.97
CA LYS A 52 30.66 -2.45 -1.69
C LYS A 52 31.16 -3.26 -2.90
N ARG A 53 30.71 -3.00 -4.13
CA ARG A 53 31.08 -3.85 -5.29
C ARG A 53 31.61 -3.06 -6.49
N LYS A 54 32.94 -2.90 -6.55
CA LYS A 54 33.70 -2.74 -7.79
C LYS A 54 34.92 -3.66 -7.74
N MET A 55 35.22 -4.32 -8.87
CA MET A 55 36.36 -5.21 -9.05
C MET A 55 37.64 -4.51 -8.54
N SER A 56 38.40 -5.15 -7.65
CA SER A 56 39.60 -4.53 -7.10
C SER A 56 40.66 -4.36 -8.19
N GLY A 57 41.51 -3.34 -8.09
CA GLY A 57 42.54 -3.10 -9.10
C GLY A 57 43.49 -4.27 -9.37
N GLY A 58 43.67 -5.15 -8.38
CA GLY A 58 44.42 -6.40 -8.55
C GLY A 58 43.73 -7.38 -9.51
N GLN A 59 42.40 -7.45 -9.51
CA GLN A 59 41.64 -8.32 -10.42
C GLN A 59 41.73 -7.83 -11.87
N PHE A 60 41.74 -6.52 -12.08
CA PHE A 60 41.95 -5.93 -13.41
C PHE A 60 43.38 -6.17 -13.93
N ALA A 61 44.39 -6.07 -13.06
CA ALA A 61 45.77 -6.38 -13.40
C ALA A 61 45.97 -7.86 -13.76
N CYS A 62 45.34 -8.77 -13.02
CA CYS A 62 45.37 -10.20 -13.36
C CYS A 62 44.76 -10.47 -14.74
N LEU A 63 43.63 -9.83 -15.11
CA LEU A 63 43.07 -9.98 -16.45
C LEU A 63 44.01 -9.46 -17.55
N GLY A 64 44.69 -8.34 -17.32
CA GLY A 64 45.70 -7.82 -18.25
C GLY A 64 46.88 -8.77 -18.45
N ILE A 65 47.39 -9.36 -17.36
CA ILE A 65 48.47 -10.35 -17.40
C ILE A 65 48.00 -11.65 -18.06
N CYS A 66 46.79 -12.12 -17.77
CA CYS A 66 46.20 -13.29 -18.42
C CYS A 66 46.04 -13.08 -19.93
N MET A 67 45.55 -11.92 -20.36
CA MET A 67 45.46 -11.56 -21.79
C MET A 67 46.83 -11.51 -22.47
N TYR A 68 47.85 -10.96 -21.81
CA TYR A 68 49.23 -10.97 -22.32
C TYR A 68 49.78 -12.39 -22.43
N SER A 69 49.56 -13.24 -21.43
CA SER A 69 50.00 -14.63 -21.44
C SER A 69 49.33 -15.46 -22.55
N LEU A 70 48.05 -15.20 -22.85
CA LEU A 70 47.31 -15.83 -23.94
C LEU A 70 47.84 -15.39 -25.32
N LEU A 71 48.22 -14.12 -25.48
CA LEU A 71 48.83 -13.62 -26.72
C LEU A 71 50.20 -14.25 -26.98
N VAL A 72 51.03 -14.40 -25.95
CA VAL A 72 52.35 -15.03 -26.05
C VAL A 72 52.22 -16.54 -26.32
N ALA A 73 51.33 -17.22 -25.61
CA ALA A 73 51.08 -18.66 -25.81
C ALA A 73 50.47 -18.95 -27.19
N GLY A 74 49.51 -18.13 -27.64
CA GLY A 74 48.92 -18.24 -28.97
C GLY A 74 49.95 -18.04 -30.10
N GLY A 75 50.86 -17.06 -29.95
CA GLY A 75 51.98 -16.86 -30.87
C GLY A 75 52.96 -18.05 -30.88
N GLY A 76 53.25 -18.64 -29.72
CA GLY A 76 54.10 -19.83 -29.61
C GLY A 76 53.48 -21.09 -30.23
N ILE A 77 52.17 -21.31 -30.04
CA ILE A 77 51.44 -22.44 -30.62
C ILE A 77 51.31 -22.29 -32.15
N TRP A 78 51.11 -21.05 -32.64
CA TRP A 78 51.09 -20.75 -34.08
C TRP A 78 52.46 -21.00 -34.74
N ALA A 79 53.55 -20.64 -34.05
CA ALA A 79 54.92 -20.90 -34.52
C ALA A 79 55.29 -22.40 -34.55
N LEU A 80 54.79 -23.19 -33.57
CA LEU A 80 54.97 -24.65 -33.54
C LEU A 80 54.14 -25.39 -34.60
N SER A 81 52.94 -24.90 -34.91
CA SER A 81 52.05 -25.53 -35.89
C SER A 81 52.46 -25.25 -37.35
N ASN A 82 53.24 -24.19 -37.60
CA ASN A 82 53.76 -23.82 -38.92
C ASN A 82 55.31 -23.72 -38.92
N PRO A 83 56.06 -24.83 -38.83
CA PRO A 83 57.51 -24.83 -38.63
C PRO A 83 58.34 -24.31 -39.82
N ASN A 84 57.72 -24.01 -40.97
CA ASN A 84 58.38 -23.50 -42.18
C ASN A 84 58.19 -22.00 -42.43
N ILE A 85 57.49 -21.28 -41.54
CA ILE A 85 57.48 -19.82 -41.53
C ILE A 85 58.53 -19.40 -40.52
N THR A 86 59.73 -19.04 -40.99
CA THR A 86 60.64 -18.22 -40.18
C THR A 86 59.83 -16.98 -39.82
N ALA A 87 59.49 -16.79 -38.54
CA ALA A 87 58.79 -15.61 -38.09
C ALA A 87 59.50 -14.39 -38.69
N ASP A 88 58.89 -13.78 -39.70
CA ASP A 88 59.52 -12.68 -40.42
C ASP A 88 59.63 -11.53 -39.42
N LYS A 89 60.66 -10.70 -39.54
CA LYS A 89 60.91 -9.62 -38.57
C LYS A 89 59.66 -8.74 -38.40
N THR A 90 58.83 -8.65 -39.45
CA THR A 90 57.53 -7.99 -39.51
C THR A 90 56.52 -8.48 -38.46
N ASP A 91 56.38 -9.78 -38.22
CA ASP A 91 55.43 -10.35 -37.24
C ASP A 91 55.81 -9.98 -35.80
N VAL A 92 57.12 -9.96 -35.50
CA VAL A 92 57.63 -9.53 -34.19
C VAL A 92 57.35 -8.04 -33.96
N TYR A 93 57.50 -7.21 -35.00
CA TYR A 93 57.17 -5.78 -34.90
C TYR A 93 55.67 -5.53 -34.70
N ILE A 94 54.79 -6.31 -35.32
CA ILE A 94 53.34 -6.20 -35.13
C ILE A 94 52.96 -6.58 -33.68
N MET A 95 53.53 -7.65 -33.14
CA MET A 95 53.30 -8.06 -31.75
C MET A 95 53.80 -7.03 -30.74
N LEU A 96 54.98 -6.42 -30.98
CA LEU A 96 55.51 -5.33 -30.15
C LEU A 96 54.57 -4.11 -30.20
N PHE A 97 54.08 -3.74 -31.38
CA PHE A 97 53.19 -2.61 -31.57
C PHE A 97 51.85 -2.82 -30.86
N LEU A 98 51.27 -4.02 -30.98
CA LEU A 98 50.06 -4.39 -30.24
C LEU A 98 50.29 -4.35 -28.72
N ALA A 99 51.43 -4.85 -28.23
CA ALA A 99 51.77 -4.79 -26.81
C ALA A 99 51.85 -3.34 -26.28
N VAL A 100 52.36 -2.40 -27.07
CA VAL A 100 52.41 -0.97 -26.72
C VAL A 100 51.01 -0.36 -26.67
N ILE A 101 50.14 -0.66 -27.64
CA ILE A 101 48.75 -0.16 -27.66
C ILE A 101 47.97 -0.70 -26.45
N PHE A 102 48.02 -2.01 -26.20
CA PHE A 102 47.35 -2.63 -25.06
C PHE A 102 47.90 -2.13 -23.72
N GLY A 103 49.22 -1.93 -23.61
CA GLY A 103 49.85 -1.33 -22.43
C GLY A 103 49.34 0.09 -22.15
N GLY A 104 49.22 0.93 -23.18
CA GLY A 104 48.67 2.29 -23.05
C GLY A 104 47.21 2.32 -22.60
N VAL A 105 46.35 1.48 -23.20
CA VAL A 105 44.94 1.33 -22.81
C VAL A 105 44.82 0.84 -21.36
N PHE A 106 45.69 -0.10 -20.96
CA PHE A 106 45.73 -0.66 -19.61
C PHE A 106 46.11 0.41 -18.57
N VAL A 107 47.17 1.18 -18.80
CA VAL A 107 47.61 2.27 -17.90
C VAL A 107 46.52 3.33 -17.75
N ASN A 108 45.85 3.74 -18.83
CA ASN A 108 44.77 4.70 -18.79
C ASN A 108 43.55 4.17 -17.99
N SER A 109 43.20 2.90 -18.20
CA SER A 109 42.10 2.25 -17.49
C SER A 109 42.38 2.10 -15.99
N TYR A 110 43.62 1.74 -15.63
CA TYR A 110 44.06 1.68 -14.25
C TYR A 110 44.02 3.06 -13.56
N LYS A 111 44.50 4.10 -14.24
CA LYS A 111 44.45 5.48 -13.74
C LYS A 111 43.01 5.97 -13.52
N LYS A 112 42.10 5.68 -14.45
CA LYS A 112 40.67 6.01 -14.33
C LYS A 112 40.03 5.33 -13.12
N MET A 113 40.31 4.04 -12.92
CA MET A 113 39.74 3.29 -11.80
C MET A 113 40.25 3.79 -10.44
N LYS A 114 41.54 4.13 -10.32
CA LYS A 114 42.08 4.76 -9.11
C LYS A 114 41.45 6.13 -8.85
N ASN A 115 41.23 6.92 -9.89
CA ASN A 115 40.54 8.22 -9.78
C ASN A 115 39.10 8.03 -9.31
N ASP A 116 38.35 7.08 -9.90
CA ASP A 116 37.01 6.74 -9.48
C ASP A 116 36.97 6.29 -8.01
N GLU A 117 37.92 5.46 -7.57
CA GLU A 117 38.03 5.03 -6.17
C GLU A 117 38.27 6.22 -5.22
N THR A 118 39.17 7.14 -5.58
CA THR A 118 39.40 8.36 -4.79
C THR A 118 38.15 9.25 -4.72
N VAL A 119 37.43 9.40 -5.84
CA VAL A 119 36.17 10.16 -5.89
C VAL A 119 35.09 9.50 -5.04
N VAL A 120 34.97 8.17 -5.07
CA VAL A 120 34.01 7.46 -4.22
C VAL A 120 34.38 7.61 -2.74
N ASN A 121 35.66 7.52 -2.38
CA ASN A 121 36.11 7.65 -1.00
C ASN A 121 35.91 9.08 -0.45
N THR A 122 36.16 10.11 -1.25
CA THR A 122 35.88 11.50 -0.85
C THR A 122 34.39 11.76 -0.70
N LEU A 123 33.56 11.27 -1.62
CA LEU A 123 32.10 11.36 -1.52
C LEU A 123 31.58 10.66 -0.25
N ASN A 124 32.05 9.44 0.04
CA ASN A 124 31.66 8.71 1.24
C ASN A 124 32.05 9.46 2.53
N LYS A 125 33.24 10.06 2.56
CA LYS A 125 33.69 10.87 3.68
C LYS A 125 32.79 12.10 3.87
N THR A 126 32.50 12.84 2.79
CA THR A 126 31.62 14.02 2.86
C THR A 126 30.18 13.66 3.25
N ILE A 127 29.65 12.54 2.77
CA ILE A 127 28.32 12.04 3.17
C ILE A 127 28.33 11.65 4.67
N GLY A 128 29.40 11.03 5.15
CA GLY A 128 29.58 10.71 6.57
C GLY A 128 29.64 11.97 7.45
N GLU A 129 30.51 12.91 7.11
CA GLU A 129 30.67 14.19 7.84
C GLU A 129 29.37 15.00 7.84
N LYS A 130 28.65 15.04 6.71
CA LYS A 130 27.35 15.71 6.62
C LYS A 130 26.31 15.00 7.49
N GLY A 131 26.27 13.66 7.46
CA GLY A 131 25.36 12.86 8.29
C GLY A 131 25.61 13.06 9.79
N GLU A 132 26.87 13.11 10.23
CA GLU A 132 27.23 13.39 11.62
C GLU A 132 26.79 14.79 12.06
N ASN A 133 27.02 15.80 11.22
CA ASN A 133 26.58 17.16 11.51
C ASN A 133 25.05 17.28 11.56
N ASP A 134 24.34 16.65 10.61
CA ASP A 134 22.88 16.62 10.58
C ASP A 134 22.32 15.93 11.84
N MET A 135 22.95 14.86 12.33
CA MET A 135 22.57 14.20 13.58
C MET A 135 22.84 15.06 14.81
N HIS A 136 23.97 15.75 14.86
CA HIS A 136 24.29 16.66 15.96
C HIS A 136 23.31 17.83 16.04
N ILE A 137 22.95 18.43 14.90
CA ILE A 137 21.93 19.49 14.84
C ILE A 137 20.56 18.97 15.26
N LEU A 138 20.21 17.74 14.84
CA LEU A 138 18.93 17.12 15.21
C LEU A 138 18.84 16.86 16.71
N GLU A 139 19.92 16.37 17.32
CA GLU A 139 20.01 16.15 18.77
C GLU A 139 19.92 17.48 19.53
N ALA A 140 20.65 18.52 19.10
CA ALA A 140 20.58 19.84 19.72
C ALA A 140 19.17 20.44 19.68
N ASN A 141 18.50 20.36 18.52
CA ASN A 141 17.11 20.82 18.37
C ASN A 141 16.14 20.02 19.24
N TYR A 142 16.34 18.70 19.33
CA TYR A 142 15.54 17.83 20.18
C TYR A 142 15.60 18.28 21.64
N GLN A 143 16.81 18.54 22.17
CA GLN A 143 16.97 18.97 23.55
C GLN A 143 16.29 20.32 23.82
N ILE A 144 16.45 21.30 22.92
CA ILE A 144 15.80 22.62 23.06
C ILE A 144 14.27 22.48 23.14
N ILE A 145 13.68 21.67 22.25
CA ILE A 145 12.23 21.47 22.21
C ILE A 145 11.75 20.71 23.44
N LYS A 146 12.52 19.72 23.91
CA LYS A 146 12.21 18.94 25.11
C LYS A 146 12.24 19.81 26.37
N GLU A 147 13.24 20.68 26.51
CA GLU A 147 13.29 21.64 27.61
C GLU A 147 12.10 22.60 27.58
N ALA A 148 11.76 23.15 26.41
CA ALA A 148 10.58 24.00 26.24
C ALA A 148 9.27 23.26 26.60
N TYR A 149 9.15 22.00 26.18
CA TYR A 149 8.02 21.14 26.53
C TYR A 149 7.89 20.96 28.04
N ASP A 150 8.98 20.60 28.73
CA ASP A 150 8.98 20.35 30.17
C ASP A 150 8.66 21.62 30.98
N ILE A 151 9.16 22.77 30.54
CA ILE A 151 8.86 24.08 31.15
C ILE A 151 7.37 24.41 30.97
N ASN A 152 6.85 24.27 29.75
CA ASN A 152 5.45 24.55 29.45
C ASN A 152 4.51 23.63 30.22
N LYS A 153 4.81 22.33 30.26
CA LYS A 153 4.06 21.34 31.01
C LYS A 153 3.99 21.67 32.50
N LYS A 154 5.13 21.97 33.13
CA LYS A 154 5.18 22.37 34.55
C LYS A 154 4.40 23.65 34.83
N THR A 155 4.45 24.61 33.91
CA THR A 155 3.74 25.89 34.05
C THR A 155 2.24 25.69 33.92
N LEU A 156 1.81 24.88 32.95
CA LEU A 156 0.43 24.50 32.73
C LEU A 156 -0.14 23.71 33.92
N GLU A 157 0.62 22.76 34.48
CA GLU A 157 0.24 22.03 35.70
C GLU A 157 -0.03 22.97 36.88
N LYS A 158 0.78 24.04 37.03
CA LYS A 158 0.53 25.08 38.05
C LYS A 158 -0.76 25.82 37.78
N LEU A 159 -1.06 26.20 36.53
CA LEU A 159 -2.32 26.87 36.20
C LEU A 159 -3.53 25.96 36.42
N TYR A 160 -3.43 24.68 36.09
CA TYR A 160 -4.51 23.72 36.35
C TYR A 160 -4.69 23.42 37.83
N SER A 161 -3.63 23.50 38.65
CA SER A 161 -3.73 23.33 40.10
C SER A 161 -4.59 24.41 40.79
N LEU A 162 -4.86 25.53 40.11
CA LEU A 162 -5.79 26.56 40.59
C LEU A 162 -7.26 26.10 40.56
N ASN A 163 -7.56 24.93 39.94
CA ASN A 163 -8.89 24.33 39.87
C ASN A 163 -9.97 25.27 39.31
N ILE A 164 -9.60 26.20 38.42
CA ILE A 164 -10.54 27.10 37.74
C ILE A 164 -11.30 26.35 36.64
N ILE A 165 -10.58 25.52 35.86
CA ILE A 165 -11.17 24.64 34.86
C ILE A 165 -11.29 23.24 35.43
N TYR A 166 -12.46 22.63 35.31
CA TYR A 166 -12.68 21.24 35.69
C TYR A 166 -11.79 20.28 34.88
N HIS A 167 -11.17 19.32 35.57
CA HIS A 167 -10.11 18.45 35.02
C HIS A 167 -10.47 17.70 33.73
N LYS A 168 -11.77 17.41 33.51
CA LYS A 168 -12.25 16.80 32.25
C LYS A 168 -11.83 17.61 31.03
N TYR A 169 -11.70 18.93 31.15
CA TYR A 169 -11.46 19.87 30.06
C TYR A 169 -10.01 20.35 29.95
N HIS A 170 -9.06 19.65 30.57
CA HIS A 170 -7.63 19.98 30.51
C HIS A 170 -7.00 19.52 29.19
N TYR A 171 -7.44 20.13 28.09
CA TYR A 171 -6.91 19.94 26.76
C TYR A 171 -7.17 21.17 25.88
N LEU A 172 -6.39 21.28 24.80
CA LEU A 172 -6.31 22.45 23.94
C LEU A 172 -7.67 22.88 23.38
N GLU A 173 -8.43 21.94 22.83
CA GLU A 173 -9.68 22.20 22.13
C GLU A 173 -10.75 22.79 23.07
N ALA A 174 -10.94 22.20 24.26
CA ALA A 174 -11.90 22.74 25.23
C ALA A 174 -11.51 24.13 25.73
N CYS A 175 -10.23 24.32 26.09
CA CYS A 175 -9.74 25.61 26.56
C CYS A 175 -9.91 26.71 25.49
N GLY A 176 -9.65 26.38 24.23
CA GLY A 176 -9.84 27.28 23.09
C GLY A 176 -11.31 27.67 22.88
N MET A 177 -12.23 26.69 22.92
CA MET A 177 -13.66 26.97 22.78
C MET A 177 -14.19 27.83 23.94
N PHE A 178 -13.79 27.54 25.19
CA PHE A 178 -14.20 28.36 26.33
C PHE A 178 -13.72 29.80 26.19
N LEU A 179 -12.47 29.99 25.77
CA LEU A 179 -11.91 31.31 25.52
C LEU A 179 -12.71 32.04 24.42
N GLU A 180 -13.04 31.36 23.33
CA GLU A 180 -13.83 31.92 22.24
C GLU A 180 -15.24 32.33 22.71
N TYR A 181 -15.92 31.50 23.48
CA TYR A 181 -17.26 31.81 23.97
C TYR A 181 -17.28 33.03 24.90
N LEU A 182 -16.26 33.18 25.74
CA LEU A 182 -16.14 34.32 26.65
C LEU A 182 -15.77 35.60 25.90
N ILE A 183 -14.85 35.54 24.92
CA ILE A 183 -14.47 36.70 24.09
C ILE A 183 -15.63 37.16 23.20
N SER A 184 -16.36 36.21 22.60
CA SER A 184 -17.52 36.50 21.74
C SER A 184 -18.75 36.96 22.52
N GLY A 185 -18.75 36.83 23.85
CA GLY A 185 -19.88 37.18 24.70
C GLY A 185 -21.05 36.20 24.63
N ARG A 186 -20.84 34.98 24.11
CA ARG A 186 -21.85 33.90 24.13
C ARG A 186 -22.16 33.45 25.56
N THR A 187 -21.19 33.55 26.45
CA THR A 187 -21.31 33.35 27.89
C THR A 187 -20.33 34.26 28.63
N HIS A 188 -20.52 34.43 29.93
CA HIS A 188 -19.64 35.20 30.82
C HIS A 188 -19.07 34.37 31.97
N SER A 189 -19.37 33.07 32.00
CA SER A 189 -19.01 32.15 33.09
C SER A 189 -18.71 30.75 32.55
N LEU A 190 -17.92 29.98 33.30
CA LEU A 190 -17.65 28.57 32.93
C LEU A 190 -18.86 27.68 33.27
N GLU A 191 -19.39 27.84 34.48
CA GLU A 191 -20.59 27.16 34.96
C GLU A 191 -21.85 27.97 34.66
N ALA A 192 -23.00 27.30 34.61
CA ALA A 192 -24.28 27.99 34.42
C ALA A 192 -24.57 28.94 35.58
N GLN A 193 -24.89 30.19 35.27
CA GLN A 193 -25.26 31.19 36.27
C GLN A 193 -26.51 31.98 35.84
N GLY A 194 -27.62 31.72 36.52
CA GLY A 194 -28.89 32.39 36.23
C GLY A 194 -29.41 32.04 34.82
N SER A 195 -29.48 33.03 33.94
CA SER A 195 -29.88 32.86 32.54
C SER A 195 -28.72 32.57 31.59
N ASP A 196 -27.48 32.63 32.06
CA ASP A 196 -26.30 32.27 31.28
C ASP A 196 -26.09 30.75 31.36
N PRO A 197 -26.13 30.01 30.24
CA PRO A 197 -25.94 28.57 30.22
C PRO A 197 -24.53 28.14 30.68
N GLY A 198 -23.54 29.03 30.62
CA GLY A 198 -22.14 28.72 30.94
C GLY A 198 -21.39 28.03 29.81
N ALA A 199 -20.07 28.24 29.75
CA ALA A 199 -19.20 27.70 28.72
C ALA A 199 -19.24 26.17 28.64
N TYR A 200 -19.34 25.48 29.79
CA TYR A 200 -19.37 24.02 29.83
C TYR A 200 -20.59 23.43 29.13
N ASN A 201 -21.78 23.96 29.40
CA ASN A 201 -23.00 23.43 28.79
C ASN A 201 -23.01 23.68 27.28
N ILE A 202 -22.60 24.88 26.84
CA ILE A 202 -22.50 25.19 25.41
C ILE A 202 -21.55 24.21 24.72
N TYR A 203 -20.38 23.96 25.33
CA TYR A 203 -19.38 23.06 24.79
C TYR A 203 -19.86 21.61 24.69
N GLU A 204 -20.44 21.07 25.77
CA GLU A 204 -20.98 19.70 25.78
C GLU A 204 -22.08 19.54 24.74
N ASP A 205 -22.99 20.52 24.63
CA ASP A 205 -24.04 20.52 23.62
C ASP A 205 -23.49 20.52 22.19
N GLU A 206 -22.42 21.28 21.91
CA GLU A 206 -21.73 21.25 20.62
C GLU A 206 -21.03 19.91 20.37
N LEU A 207 -20.39 19.33 21.39
CA LEU A 207 -19.77 18.01 21.32
C LEU A 207 -20.81 16.91 21.01
N TYR A 208 -21.95 16.91 21.72
CA TYR A 208 -23.04 15.97 21.47
C TYR A 208 -23.61 16.13 20.07
N ARG A 209 -23.77 17.36 19.58
CA ARG A 209 -24.20 17.62 18.19
C ARG A 209 -23.21 17.04 17.18
N GLY A 210 -21.91 17.18 17.40
CA GLY A 210 -20.87 16.56 16.57
C GLY A 210 -21.01 15.04 16.50
N ILE A 211 -21.14 14.38 17.65
CA ILE A 211 -21.33 12.92 17.74
C ILE A 211 -22.61 12.47 16.99
N ILE A 212 -23.68 13.25 17.08
CA ILE A 212 -24.92 12.96 16.35
C ILE A 212 -24.68 13.01 14.84
N VAL A 213 -23.99 14.04 14.34
CA VAL A 213 -23.63 14.16 12.92
C VAL A 213 -22.81 12.97 12.45
N ASP A 214 -21.75 12.59 13.18
CA ASP A 214 -20.92 11.43 12.82
C ASP A 214 -21.73 10.12 12.76
N LYS A 215 -22.66 9.93 13.71
CA LYS A 215 -23.55 8.76 13.70
C LYS A 215 -24.51 8.78 12.52
N LEU A 216 -25.04 9.95 12.15
CA LEU A 216 -25.91 10.10 10.99
C LEU A 216 -25.17 9.78 9.68
N ASP A 217 -23.92 10.23 9.54
CA ASP A 217 -23.09 9.91 8.37
C ASP A 217 -22.81 8.41 8.26
N ASN A 218 -22.57 7.73 9.38
CA ASN A 218 -22.43 6.27 9.41
C ASN A 218 -23.72 5.56 8.99
N ILE A 219 -24.89 6.04 9.45
CA ILE A 219 -26.19 5.50 9.02
C ILE A 219 -26.39 5.68 7.52
N LEU A 220 -26.06 6.85 6.97
CA LEU A 220 -26.16 7.12 5.53
C LEU A 220 -25.26 6.18 4.73
N SER A 221 -24.02 5.97 5.16
CA SER A 221 -23.09 5.04 4.51
C SER A 221 -23.63 3.60 4.50
N ASN A 222 -24.15 3.14 5.63
CA ASN A 222 -24.76 1.81 5.73
C ASN A 222 -26.00 1.68 4.84
N GLN A 223 -26.83 2.73 4.73
CA GLN A 223 -27.98 2.74 3.83
C GLN A 223 -27.57 2.63 2.36
N CYS A 224 -26.49 3.32 1.94
CA CYS A 224 -25.95 3.17 0.58
C CYS A 224 -25.56 1.71 0.28
N ILE A 225 -24.85 1.06 1.21
CA ILE A 225 -24.47 -0.36 1.07
C ILE A 225 -25.70 -1.27 0.94
N LEU A 226 -26.73 -1.04 1.77
CA LEU A 226 -27.97 -1.82 1.72
C LEU A 226 -28.71 -1.64 0.39
N ILE A 227 -28.82 -0.41 -0.11
CA ILE A 227 -29.46 -0.09 -1.38
C ILE A 227 -28.73 -0.79 -2.53
N ASP A 228 -27.39 -0.78 -2.52
CA ASP A 228 -26.60 -1.46 -3.54
C ASP A 228 -26.76 -2.98 -3.47
N GLY A 229 -26.81 -3.55 -2.26
CA GLY A 229 -27.15 -4.97 -2.06
C GLY A 229 -28.53 -5.32 -2.61
N GLN A 230 -29.55 -4.50 -2.32
CA GLN A 230 -30.90 -4.69 -2.85
C GLN A 230 -30.95 -4.62 -4.37
N ARG A 231 -30.21 -3.69 -4.99
CA ARG A 231 -30.09 -3.58 -6.45
C ARG A 231 -29.46 -4.83 -7.06
N GLN A 232 -28.42 -5.39 -6.42
CA GLN A 232 -27.79 -6.62 -6.90
C GLN A 232 -28.74 -7.82 -6.80
N ILE A 233 -29.45 -7.96 -5.68
CA ILE A 233 -30.46 -9.03 -5.49
C ILE A 233 -31.56 -8.90 -6.55
N SER A 234 -32.08 -7.70 -6.80
CA SER A 234 -33.11 -7.48 -7.82
C SER A 234 -32.64 -7.92 -9.21
N LYS A 235 -31.39 -7.60 -9.58
CA LYS A 235 -30.82 -8.07 -10.86
C LYS A 235 -30.73 -9.59 -10.92
N GLN A 236 -30.29 -10.24 -9.85
CA GLN A 236 -30.21 -11.71 -9.79
C GLN A 236 -31.60 -12.36 -9.89
N LEU A 237 -32.62 -11.77 -9.25
CA LEU A 237 -34.01 -12.23 -9.37
C LEU A 237 -34.55 -12.12 -10.80
N ASP A 238 -34.20 -11.06 -11.54
CA ASP A 238 -34.57 -10.94 -12.95
C ASP A 238 -33.94 -12.05 -13.80
N PHE A 239 -32.67 -12.38 -13.56
CA PHE A 239 -32.00 -13.49 -14.24
C PHE A 239 -32.63 -14.84 -13.90
N LEU A 240 -32.93 -15.08 -12.62
CA LEU A 240 -33.61 -16.31 -12.18
C LEU A 240 -34.99 -16.45 -12.81
N THR A 241 -35.77 -15.37 -12.88
CA THR A 241 -37.11 -15.39 -13.48
C THR A 241 -37.02 -15.77 -14.96
N LYS A 242 -36.07 -15.20 -15.71
CA LYS A 242 -35.83 -15.58 -17.11
C LYS A 242 -35.41 -17.05 -17.25
N GLY A 243 -34.54 -17.53 -16.37
CA GLY A 243 -34.15 -18.95 -16.36
C GLY A 243 -35.33 -19.88 -16.06
N ILE A 244 -36.23 -19.49 -15.16
CA ILE A 244 -37.47 -20.24 -14.88
C ILE A 244 -38.38 -20.28 -16.10
N ASP A 245 -38.54 -19.17 -16.84
CA ASP A 245 -39.34 -19.12 -18.06
C ASP A 245 -38.78 -20.06 -19.14
N GLU A 246 -37.46 -20.13 -19.29
CA GLU A 246 -36.78 -21.04 -20.20
C GLU A 246 -37.03 -22.50 -19.80
N VAL A 247 -36.82 -22.86 -18.53
CA VAL A 247 -37.12 -24.20 -18.00
C VAL A 247 -38.58 -24.58 -18.21
N GLN A 248 -39.52 -23.65 -18.00
CA GLN A 248 -40.94 -23.91 -18.22
C GLN A 248 -41.24 -24.20 -19.69
N LYS A 249 -40.57 -23.51 -20.63
CA LYS A 249 -40.70 -23.76 -22.06
C LYS A 249 -40.18 -25.14 -22.44
N GLU A 250 -39.02 -25.53 -21.93
CA GLU A 250 -38.45 -26.86 -22.13
C GLU A 250 -39.35 -27.97 -21.58
N MET A 251 -39.88 -27.81 -20.36
CA MET A 251 -40.82 -28.75 -19.75
C MET A 251 -42.08 -28.95 -20.60
N LYS A 252 -42.63 -27.89 -21.20
CA LYS A 252 -43.76 -28.01 -22.14
C LYS A 252 -43.40 -28.86 -23.36
N GLY A 253 -42.17 -28.72 -23.87
CA GLY A 253 -41.64 -29.55 -24.96
C GLY A 253 -41.55 -31.02 -24.57
N VAL A 254 -40.96 -31.32 -23.40
CA VAL A 254 -40.86 -32.68 -22.86
C VAL A 254 -42.23 -33.31 -22.67
N LYS A 255 -43.21 -32.56 -22.14
CA LYS A 255 -44.58 -33.05 -21.98
C LYS A 255 -45.22 -33.45 -23.31
N LYS A 256 -45.05 -32.64 -24.36
CA LYS A 256 -45.53 -32.97 -25.71
C LYS A 256 -44.86 -34.21 -26.27
N ALA A 257 -43.54 -34.33 -26.13
CA ALA A 257 -42.79 -35.51 -26.57
C ALA A 257 -43.24 -36.79 -25.86
N ALA A 258 -43.48 -36.72 -24.55
CA ALA A 258 -44.01 -37.84 -23.77
C ALA A 258 -45.41 -38.27 -24.24
N GLN A 259 -46.30 -37.32 -24.52
CA GLN A 259 -47.63 -37.60 -25.09
C GLN A 259 -47.53 -38.28 -26.46
N LEU A 260 -46.65 -37.79 -27.33
CA LEU A 260 -46.43 -38.35 -28.67
C LEU A 260 -45.89 -39.78 -28.59
N ASN A 261 -44.90 -40.03 -27.74
CA ASN A 261 -44.38 -41.38 -27.48
C ASN A 261 -45.48 -42.32 -26.99
N THR A 262 -46.35 -41.86 -26.09
CA THR A 262 -47.49 -42.65 -25.60
C THR A 262 -48.45 -43.01 -26.72
N PHE A 263 -48.76 -42.05 -27.61
CA PHE A 263 -49.59 -42.28 -28.79
C PHE A 263 -48.96 -43.31 -29.74
N TYR A 264 -47.69 -43.14 -30.12
CA TYR A 264 -47.00 -44.10 -30.99
C TYR A 264 -46.95 -45.50 -30.37
N ASN A 265 -46.70 -45.61 -29.07
CA ASN A 265 -46.75 -46.89 -28.36
C ASN A 265 -48.13 -47.56 -28.48
N SER A 266 -49.22 -46.79 -28.34
CA SER A 266 -50.58 -47.32 -28.50
C SER A 266 -50.89 -47.79 -29.92
N VAL A 267 -50.44 -47.04 -30.94
CA VAL A 267 -50.61 -47.39 -32.36
C VAL A 267 -49.82 -48.64 -32.70
N THR A 268 -48.56 -48.71 -32.27
CA THR A 268 -47.72 -49.90 -32.46
C THR A 268 -48.37 -51.12 -31.82
N ALA A 269 -48.83 -51.03 -30.56
CA ALA A 269 -49.51 -52.13 -29.89
C ALA A 269 -50.78 -52.57 -30.62
N TYR A 270 -51.59 -51.62 -31.10
CA TYR A 270 -52.78 -51.92 -31.90
C TYR A 270 -52.43 -52.63 -33.21
N ASN A 271 -51.47 -52.11 -33.98
CA ASN A 271 -51.02 -52.70 -35.23
C ASN A 271 -50.47 -54.12 -35.02
N THR A 272 -49.67 -54.33 -33.98
CA THR A 272 -49.21 -55.68 -33.58
C THR A 272 -50.39 -56.61 -33.29
N SER A 273 -51.42 -56.14 -32.61
CA SER A 273 -52.62 -56.93 -32.30
C SER A 273 -53.41 -57.32 -33.56
N VAL A 274 -53.53 -56.42 -34.54
CA VAL A 274 -54.22 -56.67 -35.81
C VAL A 274 -53.43 -57.66 -36.65
N LEU A 275 -52.10 -57.48 -36.76
CA LEU A 275 -51.23 -58.41 -37.47
C LEU A 275 -51.33 -59.83 -36.90
N ARG A 276 -51.42 -59.97 -35.57
CA ARG A 276 -51.68 -61.25 -34.91
C ARG A 276 -53.02 -61.85 -35.32
N LYS A 277 -54.10 -61.07 -35.34
CA LYS A 277 -55.42 -61.57 -35.80
C LYS A 277 -55.40 -62.01 -37.26
N ILE A 278 -54.72 -61.26 -38.13
CA ILE A 278 -54.57 -61.61 -39.55
C ILE A 278 -53.77 -62.92 -39.70
N SER A 279 -52.68 -63.08 -38.95
CA SER A 279 -51.89 -64.32 -39.01
C SER A 279 -52.67 -65.53 -38.50
N GLU A 280 -53.47 -65.37 -37.44
CA GLU A 280 -54.39 -66.39 -36.95
C GLU A 280 -55.46 -66.76 -37.99
N GLN A 281 -56.11 -65.78 -38.61
CA GLN A 281 -57.09 -66.04 -39.66
C GLN A 281 -56.49 -66.76 -40.87
N ARG A 282 -55.28 -66.37 -41.28
CA ARG A 282 -54.53 -67.08 -42.35
C ARG A 282 -54.20 -68.51 -41.96
N TYR A 283 -53.88 -68.77 -40.70
CA TYR A 283 -53.64 -70.12 -40.22
C TYR A 283 -54.90 -70.99 -40.31
N TYR A 284 -56.05 -70.48 -39.83
CA TYR A 284 -57.33 -71.20 -39.89
C TYR A 284 -57.85 -71.40 -41.32
N SER A 285 -57.68 -70.46 -42.24
CA SER A 285 -58.08 -70.66 -43.64
C SER A 285 -57.21 -71.71 -44.33
N LYS A 286 -55.93 -71.81 -43.98
CA LYS A 286 -55.01 -72.85 -44.47
C LYS A 286 -55.42 -74.24 -43.96
N GLN A 287 -55.83 -74.35 -42.70
CA GLN A 287 -56.39 -75.60 -42.15
C GLN A 287 -57.69 -76.00 -42.87
N ARG A 288 -58.65 -75.08 -43.01
CA ARG A 288 -59.92 -75.36 -43.70
C ARG A 288 -59.76 -75.80 -45.15
N ASN A 289 -58.79 -75.22 -45.88
CA ASN A 289 -58.46 -75.65 -47.24
C ASN A 289 -57.78 -77.03 -47.30
N ASN A 290 -57.16 -77.47 -46.21
CA ASN A 290 -56.62 -78.84 -46.10
C ASN A 290 -57.73 -79.84 -45.72
N ASP A 291 -58.75 -79.43 -44.97
CA ASP A 291 -59.87 -80.29 -44.57
C ASP A 291 -60.95 -80.48 -45.66
N LEU A 292 -60.97 -79.61 -46.69
CA LEU A 292 -61.86 -79.68 -47.86
C LEU A 292 -61.26 -80.46 -49.06
N LYS A 293 -60.11 -81.12 -48.87
CA LYS A 293 -59.52 -82.07 -49.81
C LYS A 293 -59.69 -83.49 -49.29
#